data_AF-D9PJI4-F1
#
_entry.id   AF-D9PJI4-F1
#
_cell.length_a   1.000
_cell.length_b   1.000
_cell.length_c   1.000
_cell.angle_alpha   90.00
_cell.angle_beta   90.00
_cell.angle_gamma   90.00
#
_symmetry.space_group_name_H-M   'P 1'
#
loop_
_entity.id
_entity.type
_entity.pdbx_description
1 polymer ?
#
loop_
_entity_poly.entity_id
_entity_poly.type
_entity_poly.pdbx_seq_one_letter_code
_entity_poly.pdbx_strand_id
1 'polypeptide(L)'
;ILFVLLLSFSFDSRKVSVHMESQKAIKGKIIRVKADIFYAYNEGKMVTHYIYPEEYFLVSNILGEVKVYKPSTNEVTIQQNDIFSIQNDILYYFVFNKLADMGLKDLNFTLDKTRIENGLMISDWIPPVFLMDRISRIEMVHERYLPIYSAYYNDKKRDY
;
A
#
# COMPACT_ATOMS: atom_id res chain seq x y z
N ILE A 1 -53.93 2.64 7.99
CA ILE A 1 -52.71 2.25 7.24
C ILE A 1 -51.53 2.65 8.10
N LEU A 2 -50.76 1.68 8.60
CA LEU A 2 -49.60 1.92 9.46
C LEU A 2 -48.34 1.71 8.59
N PHE A 3 -47.51 2.74 8.46
CA PHE A 3 -46.20 2.65 7.83
C PHE A 3 -45.16 2.38 8.94
N VAL A 4 -44.46 1.25 8.87
CA VAL A 4 -43.29 0.97 9.70
C VAL A 4 -42.06 1.17 8.82
N LEU A 5 -41.25 2.18 9.14
CA LEU A 5 -39.97 2.43 8.50
C LEU A 5 -38.88 1.70 9.30
N LEU A 6 -38.43 0.56 8.80
CA LEU A 6 -37.25 -0.13 9.31
C LEU A 6 -36.00 0.53 8.71
N LEU A 7 -35.40 1.45 9.46
CA LEU A 7 -34.05 1.95 9.15
C LEU A 7 -33.03 0.90 9.63
N SER A 8 -32.55 0.08 8.70
CA SER A 8 -31.39 -0.78 8.94
C SER A 8 -30.14 0.10 8.96
N PHE A 9 -29.65 0.46 10.14
CA PHE A 9 -28.30 1.02 10.27
C PHE A 9 -27.28 -0.11 10.13
N SER A 10 -26.73 -0.27 8.93
CA SER A 10 -25.54 -1.09 8.73
C SER A 10 -24.31 -0.30 9.17
N PHE A 11 -23.83 -0.55 10.39
CA PHE A 11 -22.49 -0.10 10.80
C PHE A 11 -21.45 -1.02 10.16
N ASP A 12 -21.16 -0.78 8.88
CA ASP A 12 -20.04 -1.41 8.19
C ASP A 12 -18.72 -0.74 8.60
N SER A 13 -18.30 -0.87 9.86
CA SER A 13 -17.04 -0.25 10.30
C SER A 13 -15.84 -1.08 9.83
N ARG A 14 -15.53 -1.01 8.53
CA ARG A 14 -14.28 -1.52 7.94
C ARG A 14 -13.09 -0.69 8.44
N LYS A 15 -12.68 -1.00 9.67
CA LYS A 15 -11.47 -0.47 10.30
C LYS A 15 -10.42 -1.57 10.32
N VAL A 16 -9.19 -1.22 9.96
CA VAL A 16 -8.07 -2.17 9.94
C VAL A 16 -6.88 -1.55 10.65
N SER A 17 -6.17 -2.39 11.42
CA SER A 17 -4.92 -2.03 12.09
C SER A 17 -3.81 -2.94 11.61
N VAL A 18 -2.65 -2.37 11.29
CA VAL A 18 -1.48 -3.10 10.81
C VAL A 18 -0.26 -2.67 11.62
N HIS A 19 0.47 -3.63 12.16
CA HIS A 19 1.81 -3.43 12.68
C HIS A 19 2.81 -3.72 11.56
N MET A 20 3.62 -2.73 11.18
CA MET A 20 4.55 -2.81 10.06
C MET A 20 6.00 -2.77 10.54
N GLU A 21 6.80 -3.73 10.05
CA GLU A 21 8.26 -3.62 10.02
C GLU A 21 8.74 -3.75 8.56
N SER A 22 9.45 -2.73 8.06
CA SER A 22 10.00 -2.70 6.71
C SER A 22 11.51 -2.51 6.75
N GLN A 23 12.23 -3.20 5.85
CA GLN A 23 13.67 -3.07 5.72
C GLN A 23 14.04 -2.87 4.24
N LYS A 24 14.88 -1.86 3.96
CA LYS A 24 15.34 -1.54 2.61
C LYS A 24 16.85 -1.35 2.59
N ALA A 25 17.52 -2.06 1.69
CA ALA A 25 18.93 -1.86 1.42
C ALA A 25 19.12 -0.69 0.44
N ILE A 26 19.87 0.35 0.83
CA ILE A 26 20.23 1.49 -0.01
C ILE A 26 21.72 1.74 0.13
N LYS A 27 22.47 1.62 -0.98
CA LYS A 27 23.92 1.88 -1.04
C LYS A 27 24.73 1.18 0.07
N GLY A 28 24.43 -0.11 0.31
CA GLY A 28 25.11 -0.92 1.33
C GLY A 28 24.65 -0.66 2.78
N LYS A 29 23.69 0.23 3.02
CA LYS A 29 23.08 0.46 4.34
C LYS A 29 21.67 -0.13 4.38
N ILE A 30 21.29 -0.68 5.53
CA ILE A 30 19.91 -1.14 5.78
C ILE A 30 19.17 -0.03 6.50
N ILE A 31 18.10 0.47 5.89
CA ILE A 31 17.13 1.36 6.52
C ILE A 31 16.00 0.48 7.04
N ARG A 32 15.69 0.59 8.33
CA ARG A 32 14.55 -0.09 8.96
C ARG A 32 13.49 0.95 9.31
N VAL A 33 12.23 0.59 9.13
CA VAL A 33 11.08 1.42 9.48
C VAL A 33 10.11 0.57 10.28
N LYS A 34 9.61 1.12 11.39
CA LYS A 34 8.54 0.50 12.20
C LYS A 34 7.39 1.47 12.30
N ALA A 35 6.17 1.00 12.09
CA ALA A 35 4.97 1.83 12.21
C ALA A 35 3.72 1.03 12.58
N ASP A 36 2.78 1.70 13.24
CA ASP A 36 1.40 1.23 13.38
C ASP A 36 0.50 2.03 12.44
N ILE A 37 -0.33 1.33 11.66
CA ILE A 37 -1.18 1.93 10.64
C ILE A 37 -2.63 1.58 10.94
N PHE A 38 -3.47 2.61 11.01
CA PHE A 38 -4.90 2.51 11.26
C PHE A 38 -5.65 3.08 10.07
N TYR A 39 -6.53 2.28 9.50
CA TYR A 39 -7.32 2.66 8.34
C TYR A 39 -8.81 2.63 8.68
N ALA A 40 -9.52 3.73 8.40
CA ALA A 40 -10.96 3.82 8.55
C ALA A 40 -11.59 4.09 7.18
N TYR A 41 -12.09 3.04 6.52
CA TYR A 41 -12.49 3.11 5.11
C TYR A 41 -13.64 4.06 4.84
N ASN A 42 -14.71 3.97 5.62
CA ASN A 42 -15.88 4.82 5.43
C ASN A 42 -15.56 6.30 5.66
N GLU A 43 -14.51 6.59 6.43
CA GLU A 43 -14.03 7.93 6.70
C GLU A 43 -12.99 8.39 5.66
N GLY A 44 -12.56 7.50 4.75
CA GLY A 44 -11.53 7.78 3.77
C GLY A 44 -10.23 8.26 4.41
N LYS A 45 -9.90 7.74 5.60
CA LYS A 45 -8.85 8.27 6.47
C LYS A 45 -7.87 7.17 6.89
N MET A 46 -6.59 7.50 6.85
CA MET A 46 -5.51 6.69 7.38
C MET A 46 -4.72 7.48 8.42
N VAL A 47 -4.33 6.81 9.49
CA VAL A 47 -3.42 7.34 10.50
C VAL A 47 -2.25 6.37 10.62
N THR A 48 -1.05 6.86 10.39
CA THR A 48 0.19 6.10 10.57
C THR A 48 0.99 6.71 11.70
N HIS A 49 1.30 5.91 12.71
CA HIS A 49 2.26 6.22 13.75
C HIS A 49 3.59 5.59 13.37
N TYR A 50 4.52 6.40 12.87
CA TYR A 50 5.90 5.97 12.67
C TYR A 50 6.60 5.94 14.02
N ILE A 51 7.21 4.81 14.35
CA ILE A 51 7.86 4.53 15.64
C ILE A 51 9.38 4.59 15.50
N TYR A 52 9.91 4.18 14.35
CA TYR A 52 11.35 4.13 14.07
C TYR A 52 11.62 4.45 12.60
N PRO A 53 12.67 5.24 12.25
CA PRO A 53 13.74 5.74 13.14
C PRO A 53 13.42 7.03 13.90
N GLU A 54 12.41 7.78 13.47
CA GLU A 54 11.93 8.98 14.13
C GLU A 54 10.43 8.80 14.39
N GLU A 55 9.97 9.25 15.56
CA GLU A 55 8.57 9.20 15.91
C GLU A 55 7.79 10.36 15.28
N TYR A 56 6.74 10.04 14.53
CA TYR A 56 5.78 11.04 14.03
C TYR A 56 4.46 10.40 13.64
N PHE A 57 3.41 11.22 13.56
CA PHE A 57 2.09 10.81 13.13
C PHE A 57 1.80 11.41 11.76
N LEU A 58 1.38 10.57 10.82
CA LEU A 58 0.90 10.98 9.51
C LEU A 58 -0.60 10.68 9.44
N VAL A 59 -1.40 11.70 9.14
CA VAL A 59 -2.82 11.56 8.86
C VAL A 59 -3.02 11.92 7.40
N SER A 60 -3.59 10.99 6.63
CA SER A 60 -3.88 11.21 5.21
C SER A 60 -5.30 10.77 4.84
N ASN A 61 -5.79 11.27 3.72
CA ASN A 61 -7.11 10.92 3.19
C ASN A 61 -7.08 10.58 1.69
N ILE A 62 -8.25 10.20 1.16
CA ILE A 62 -8.42 9.85 -0.26
C ILE A 62 -8.13 11.00 -1.24
N LEU A 63 -8.15 12.25 -0.76
CA LEU A 63 -7.92 13.46 -1.58
C LEU A 63 -6.45 13.88 -1.60
N GLY A 64 -5.55 13.13 -0.94
CA GLY A 64 -4.13 13.47 -0.87
C GLY A 64 -3.79 14.59 0.10
N GLU A 65 -4.71 14.96 0.99
CA GLU A 65 -4.42 15.87 2.10
C GLU A 65 -3.64 15.12 3.18
N VAL A 66 -2.53 15.70 3.63
CA VAL A 66 -1.63 15.11 4.62
C VAL A 66 -1.38 16.08 5.77
N LYS A 67 -1.45 15.56 6.99
CA LYS A 67 -0.96 16.23 8.20
C LYS A 67 0.12 15.38 8.83
N VAL A 68 1.27 15.97 9.09
CA VAL A 68 2.37 15.34 9.82
C VAL A 68 2.52 16.04 11.15
N TYR A 69 2.35 15.32 12.25
CA TYR A 69 2.62 15.80 13.60
C TYR A 69 3.90 15.16 14.12
N LYS A 70 4.84 16.00 14.56
CA LYS A 70 6.09 15.57 15.20
C LYS A 70 6.03 15.85 16.71
N PRO A 71 5.91 14.82 17.57
CA PRO A 71 5.84 15.02 19.02
C PRO A 71 7.11 15.66 19.61
N SER A 72 8.27 15.34 19.04
CA SER A 72 9.58 15.82 19.51
C SER A 72 9.73 17.34 19.45
N THR A 73 9.13 17.99 18.45
CA THR A 73 9.17 19.45 18.24
C THR A 73 7.82 20.12 18.48
N ASN A 74 6.77 19.35 18.70
CA ASN A 74 5.39 19.81 18.77
C ASN A 74 4.95 20.60 17.52
N GLU A 75 5.41 20.17 16.35
CA GLU A 75 5.13 20.83 15.08
C GLU A 75 4.11 20.05 14.25
N VAL A 76 3.25 20.80 13.55
CA VAL A 76 2.31 20.25 12.57
C VAL A 76 2.65 20.81 11.20
N THR A 77 2.91 19.93 10.23
CA THR A 77 3.07 20.28 8.82
C THR A 77 1.84 19.80 8.05
N ILE A 78 1.29 20.65 7.17
CA ILE A 78 0.14 20.33 6.33
C ILE A 78 0.58 20.43 4.87
N GLN A 79 0.26 19.42 4.08
CA GLN A 79 0.55 19.36 2.64
C GLN A 79 -0.64 18.76 1.90
N GLN A 80 -0.76 19.06 0.62
CA GLN A 80 -1.73 18.43 -0.27
C GLN A 80 -1.03 18.03 -1.56
N ASN A 81 -1.09 16.74 -1.89
CA ASN A 81 -0.56 16.19 -3.13
C ASN A 81 -1.23 14.84 -3.40
N ASP A 82 -1.71 14.62 -4.63
CA ASP A 82 -2.37 13.38 -5.04
C ASP A 82 -1.49 12.13 -4.84
N ILE A 83 -0.16 12.28 -4.89
CA ILE A 83 0.80 11.20 -4.60
C ILE A 83 0.60 10.64 -3.18
N PHE A 84 0.13 11.47 -2.24
CA PHE A 84 -0.12 11.05 -0.86
C PHE A 84 -1.55 10.56 -0.62
N SER A 85 -2.36 10.41 -1.66
CA SER A 85 -3.66 9.75 -1.52
C SER A 85 -3.45 8.32 -1.03
N ILE A 86 -4.26 7.93 -0.05
CA ILE A 86 -4.22 6.59 0.53
C ILE A 86 -4.56 5.48 -0.48
N GLN A 87 -5.18 5.82 -1.61
CA GLN A 87 -5.48 4.88 -2.69
C GLN A 87 -4.22 4.45 -3.46
N ASN A 88 -3.12 5.19 -3.33
CA ASN A 88 -1.83 4.87 -3.96
C ASN A 88 -0.91 4.03 -3.07
N ASP A 89 -1.34 3.67 -1.86
CA ASP A 89 -0.53 2.90 -0.90
C ASP A 89 -0.61 1.39 -1.17
N ILE A 90 0.51 0.68 -1.16
CA ILE A 90 0.53 -0.78 -1.34
C ILE A 90 -0.23 -1.52 -0.23
N LEU A 91 -0.24 -0.93 0.98
CA LEU A 91 -0.99 -1.47 2.12
C LEU A 91 -2.49 -1.35 1.91
N TYR A 92 -2.96 -0.32 1.20
CA TYR A 92 -4.36 -0.20 0.81
C TYR A 92 -4.78 -1.46 0.01
N TYR A 93 -4.03 -1.82 -1.02
CA TYR A 93 -4.36 -3.01 -1.81
C TYR A 93 -4.30 -4.32 -1.02
N PHE A 94 -3.34 -4.46 -0.10
CA PHE A 94 -3.24 -5.61 0.80
C PHE A 94 -4.46 -5.72 1.73
N VAL A 95 -4.82 -4.62 2.40
CA VAL A 95 -5.90 -4.56 3.38
C VAL A 95 -7.27 -4.76 2.74
N PHE A 96 -7.48 -4.29 1.51
CA PHE A 96 -8.77 -4.35 0.83
C PHE A 96 -9.03 -5.63 0.04
N ASN A 97 -8.35 -6.72 0.40
CA ASN A 97 -8.51 -8.04 -0.20
C ASN A 97 -8.28 -8.03 -1.73
N LYS A 98 -7.52 -7.06 -2.25
CA LYS A 98 -7.02 -7.06 -3.63
C LYS A 98 -5.75 -7.92 -3.72
N LEU A 99 -5.71 -9.02 -2.96
CA LEU A 99 -4.53 -9.86 -2.75
C LEU A 99 -4.09 -10.57 -4.03
N ALA A 100 -5.02 -10.83 -4.96
CA ALA A 100 -4.74 -11.55 -6.19
C ALA A 100 -3.74 -10.82 -7.10
N ASP A 101 -3.82 -9.49 -7.18
CA ASP A 101 -2.95 -8.68 -8.03
C ASP A 101 -2.35 -7.46 -7.32
N MET A 102 -2.64 -7.26 -6.03
CA MET A 102 -2.14 -6.16 -5.19
C MET A 102 -2.30 -4.77 -5.83
N GLY A 103 -3.35 -4.57 -6.63
CA GLY A 103 -3.63 -3.30 -7.31
C GLY A 103 -2.93 -3.12 -8.65
N LEU A 104 -2.16 -4.11 -9.12
CA LEU A 104 -1.43 -4.01 -10.38
C LEU A 104 -2.36 -3.77 -11.57
N LYS A 105 -3.54 -4.41 -11.59
CA LYS A 105 -4.55 -4.16 -12.63
C LYS A 105 -5.08 -2.73 -12.62
N ASP A 106 -5.34 -2.19 -11.43
CA ASP A 106 -5.81 -0.81 -11.28
C ASP A 106 -4.75 0.21 -11.75
N LEU A 107 -3.47 -0.18 -11.66
CA LEU A 107 -2.33 0.59 -12.15
C LEU A 107 -1.97 0.32 -13.63
N ASN A 108 -2.84 -0.37 -14.37
CA ASN A 108 -2.68 -0.74 -15.78
C ASN A 108 -1.48 -1.67 -16.09
N PHE A 109 -1.07 -2.49 -15.12
CA PHE A 109 -0.17 -3.62 -15.41
C PHE A 109 -0.95 -4.78 -16.01
N THR A 110 -0.29 -5.52 -16.90
CA THR A 110 -0.87 -6.68 -17.58
C THR A 110 -0.21 -7.95 -17.06
N LEU A 111 -1.00 -8.97 -16.72
CA LEU A 111 -0.48 -10.28 -16.37
C LEU A 111 0.14 -10.94 -17.62
N ASP A 112 1.42 -11.32 -17.53
CA ASP A 112 2.15 -12.03 -18.60
C ASP A 112 1.94 -13.53 -18.47
N LYS A 113 2.35 -14.08 -17.33
CA LYS A 113 2.28 -15.53 -17.07
C LYS A 113 2.12 -15.84 -15.59
N THR A 114 1.67 -17.05 -15.32
CA THR A 114 1.59 -17.61 -13.97
C THR A 114 2.16 -19.02 -13.99
N ARG A 115 2.95 -19.36 -12.97
CA ARG A 115 3.58 -20.67 -12.80
C ARG A 115 3.46 -21.12 -11.35
N ILE A 116 3.45 -22.43 -11.13
CA ILE A 116 3.47 -23.02 -9.78
C ILE A 116 4.84 -23.67 -9.57
N GLU A 117 5.56 -23.24 -8.54
CA GLU A 117 6.87 -23.81 -8.17
C GLU A 117 6.88 -24.09 -6.67
N ASN A 118 7.18 -25.33 -6.26
CA ASN A 118 7.22 -25.74 -4.85
C ASN A 118 5.95 -25.39 -4.04
N GLY A 119 4.77 -25.44 -4.68
CA GLY A 119 3.49 -25.09 -4.05
C GLY A 119 3.21 -23.58 -3.93
N LEU A 120 4.12 -22.73 -4.46
CA LEU A 120 3.95 -21.28 -4.55
C LEU A 120 3.40 -20.91 -5.92
N MET A 121 2.43 -19.99 -5.95
CA MET A 121 1.95 -19.39 -7.19
C MET A 121 2.78 -18.15 -7.50
N ILE A 122 3.44 -18.14 -8.65
CA ILE A 122 4.30 -17.04 -9.09
C ILE A 122 3.70 -16.43 -10.35
N SER A 123 3.50 -15.11 -10.35
CA SER A 123 2.95 -14.36 -11.47
C SER A 123 3.92 -13.27 -11.92
N ASP A 124 4.11 -13.14 -13.24
CA ASP A 124 4.89 -12.08 -13.85
C ASP A 124 3.97 -11.04 -14.51
N TRP A 125 4.28 -9.77 -14.32
CA TRP A 125 3.45 -8.65 -14.75
C TRP A 125 4.26 -7.65 -15.58
N ILE A 126 3.64 -7.22 -16.68
CA ILE A 126 4.18 -6.24 -17.63
C ILE A 126 3.71 -4.84 -17.20
N PRO A 127 4.62 -3.87 -17.05
CA PRO A 127 4.26 -2.50 -16.74
C PRO A 127 3.60 -1.78 -17.93
N PRO A 128 2.75 -0.77 -17.66
CA PRO A 128 2.28 0.12 -18.70
C PRO A 128 3.44 0.90 -19.32
N VAL A 129 3.26 1.38 -20.56
CA VAL A 129 4.32 2.03 -21.36
C VAL A 129 5.05 3.14 -20.60
N PHE A 130 4.34 3.95 -19.83
CA PHE A 130 4.92 5.07 -19.07
C PHE A 130 5.83 4.64 -17.89
N LEU A 131 5.82 3.37 -17.48
CA LEU A 131 6.69 2.81 -16.44
C LEU A 131 7.81 1.91 -16.98
N MET A 132 7.81 1.57 -18.27
CA MET A 132 8.78 0.64 -18.87
C MET A 132 10.25 1.09 -18.74
N ASP A 133 10.50 2.40 -18.56
CA ASP A 133 11.84 2.93 -18.32
C ASP A 133 12.36 2.69 -16.90
N ARG A 134 11.46 2.43 -15.95
CA ARG A 134 11.79 2.28 -14.52
C ARG A 134 11.66 0.85 -14.05
N ILE A 135 10.72 0.10 -14.63
CA ILE A 135 10.36 -1.26 -14.28
C ILE A 135 10.22 -2.02 -15.60
N SER A 136 10.86 -3.18 -15.73
CA SER A 136 10.71 -4.08 -16.88
C SER A 136 9.70 -5.19 -16.62
N ARG A 137 9.66 -5.73 -15.40
CA ARG A 137 8.67 -6.70 -14.94
C ARG A 137 8.47 -6.64 -13.44
N ILE A 138 7.32 -7.11 -12.98
CA ILE A 138 7.06 -7.39 -11.57
C ILE A 138 6.80 -8.89 -11.41
N GLU A 139 7.53 -9.54 -10.50
CA GLU A 139 7.22 -10.89 -10.04
C GLU A 139 6.43 -10.80 -8.73
N MET A 140 5.35 -11.54 -8.60
CA MET A 140 4.55 -11.63 -7.38
C MET A 140 4.34 -13.09 -7.02
N VAL A 141 4.59 -13.43 -5.75
CA VAL A 141 4.53 -14.79 -5.23
C VAL A 141 3.46 -14.88 -4.16
N HIS A 142 2.61 -15.89 -4.27
CA HIS A 142 1.57 -16.21 -3.31
C HIS A 142 1.76 -17.60 -2.72
N GLU A 143 1.50 -17.71 -1.42
CA GLU A 143 1.33 -18.97 -0.71
C GLU A 143 -0.12 -19.04 -0.20
N ARG A 144 -0.87 -20.07 -0.60
CA ARG A 144 -2.30 -20.23 -0.22
C ARG A 144 -3.14 -18.97 -0.48
N TYR A 145 -2.96 -18.36 -1.64
CA TYR A 145 -3.59 -17.10 -2.09
C TYR A 145 -3.20 -15.84 -1.31
N LEU A 146 -2.26 -15.92 -0.36
CA LEU A 146 -1.71 -14.77 0.32
C LEU A 146 -0.41 -14.33 -0.36
N PRO A 147 -0.27 -13.05 -0.74
CA PRO A 147 0.97 -12.55 -1.30
C PRO A 147 2.05 -12.56 -0.21
N ILE A 148 3.16 -13.22 -0.50
CA ILE A 148 4.30 -13.35 0.42
C ILE A 148 5.57 -12.66 -0.07
N TYR A 149 5.62 -12.31 -1.37
CA TYR A 149 6.77 -11.63 -1.96
C TYR A 149 6.38 -10.89 -3.24
N SER A 150 7.04 -9.76 -3.48
CA SER A 150 7.03 -9.06 -4.75
C SER A 150 8.40 -8.51 -5.09
N ALA A 151 8.79 -8.59 -6.37
CA ALA A 151 10.04 -8.04 -6.86
C ALA A 151 9.82 -7.22 -8.13
N TYR A 152 10.46 -6.06 -8.18
CA TYR A 152 10.42 -5.12 -9.29
C TYR A 152 11.78 -5.17 -9.97
N TYR A 153 11.80 -5.60 -11.22
CA TYR A 153 13.02 -5.72 -12.00
C TYR A 153 13.15 -4.53 -12.94
N ASN A 154 14.40 -4.14 -13.21
CA ASN A 154 14.73 -3.23 -14.28
C ASN A 154 15.90 -3.82 -15.05
N ASP A 155 15.64 -4.31 -16.26
CA ASP A 155 16.63 -4.96 -17.10
C ASP A 155 17.51 -3.96 -17.87
N LYS A 156 17.29 -2.64 -17.74
CA LYS A 156 18.20 -1.62 -18.29
C LYS A 156 19.43 -1.50 -17.39
N LYS A 157 20.60 -1.91 -17.93
CA LYS A 157 21.90 -1.53 -17.35
C LYS A 157 21.93 -0.01 -17.19
N ARG A 158 22.06 0.46 -15.95
CA ARG A 158 22.44 1.85 -15.71
C ARG A 158 23.91 1.96 -16.09
N ASP A 159 24.19 2.48 -17.28
CA ASP A 159 25.52 2.99 -17.59
C ASP A 159 25.77 4.17 -16.64
N TYR A 160 26.67 3.97 -15.69
CA TYR A 160 27.19 5.00 -14.79
C TYR A 160 28.38 5.71 -15.46
#